data_AF-A0A843JZB1-F1
#
_entry.id   AF-A0A843JZB1-F1
#
_cell.length_a   1.000
_cell.length_b   1.000
_cell.length_c   1.000
_cell.angle_alpha   90.00
_cell.angle_beta   90.00
_cell.angle_gamma   90.00
#
_symmetry.space_group_name_H-M   'P 1'
#
loop_
_entity.id
_entity.type
_entity.pdbx_description
1 polymer ?
#
loop_
_entity_poly.entity_id
_entity_poly.type
_entity_poly.pdbx_seq_one_letter_code
_entity_poly.pdbx_strand_id
1 'polypeptide(L)' 'MATYRKFATSIAWETEVWLAEAPDHMIHLNGDKFSGPHTKR' A
#
# COMPACT_ATOMS: atom_id res chain seq x y z
N MET A 1 4.54 -12.17 -2.77
CA MET A 1 5.22 -10.88 -2.43
C MET A 1 6.42 -10.53 -3.35
N ALA A 2 7.14 -11.49 -3.95
CA ALA A 2 8.34 -11.22 -4.76
C ALA A 2 8.07 -10.33 -6.00
N THR A 3 6.96 -10.56 -6.71
CA THR A 3 6.56 -9.76 -7.87
C THR A 3 6.27 -8.31 -7.48
N TYR A 4 5.47 -8.08 -6.43
CA TYR A 4 5.17 -6.72 -5.94
C TYR A 4 6.45 -5.95 -5.60
N ARG A 5 7.37 -6.55 -4.83
CA ARG A 5 8.63 -5.89 -4.45
C ARG A 5 9.47 -5.44 -5.64
N LYS A 6 9.46 -6.20 -6.74
CA LYS A 6 10.17 -5.84 -7.97
C LYS A 6 9.60 -4.58 -8.64
N PHE A 7 8.29 -4.36 -8.54
CA PHE A 7 7.60 -3.25 -9.23
C PHE A 7 7.19 -2.11 -8.29
N ALA A 8 7.38 -2.25 -6.97
CA ALA A 8 6.86 -1.31 -5.98
C ALA A 8 7.24 0.16 -6.23
N THR A 9 8.42 0.43 -6.78
CA THR A 9 8.89 1.79 -7.10
C THR A 9 8.37 2.34 -8.43
N SER A 10 7.78 1.48 -9.27
CA SER A 10 7.22 1.83 -10.59
C SER A 10 5.71 1.99 -10.58
N ILE A 11 5.03 1.58 -9.50
CA ILE A 11 3.59 1.77 -9.34
C ILE A 11 3.34 3.24 -9.00
N ALA A 12 2.38 3.86 -9.69
CA ALA A 12 2.06 5.27 -9.48
C ALA A 12 1.51 5.51 -8.06
N TRP A 13 1.81 6.68 -7.50
CA TRP A 13 1.08 7.21 -6.34
C TRP A 13 -0.42 7.32 -6.66
N GLU A 14 -1.24 7.42 -5.62
CA GLU A 14 -2.70 7.53 -5.76
C GLU A 14 -3.37 6.28 -6.35
N THR A 15 -2.73 5.13 -6.16
CA THR A 15 -3.25 3.83 -6.61
C THR A 15 -3.30 2.80 -5.48
N GLU A 16 -4.05 1.73 -5.75
CA GLU A 16 -4.31 0.63 -4.84
C GLU A 16 -3.76 -0.67 -5.43
N VAL A 17 -3.18 -1.50 -4.56
CA VAL A 17 -2.63 -2.80 -4.95
C VAL A 17 -3.29 -3.90 -4.13
N TRP A 18 -3.75 -4.94 -4.83
CA TRP A 18 -4.23 -6.19 -4.25
C TRP A 18 -3.25 -7.32 -4.55
N LEU A 19 -3.07 -8.21 -3.59
CA LEU A 19 -2.20 -9.38 -3.75
C LEU A 19 -3.07 -10.64 -3.75
N ALA A 20 -2.91 -11.49 -4.77
CA ALA A 20 -3.66 -12.75 -4.85
C ALA A 20 -3.40 -13.69 -3.65
N GLU A 21 -2.22 -13.59 -3.01
CA GLU A 21 -1.87 -14.35 -1.81
C GLU A 21 -2.53 -13.82 -0.52
N ALA A 22 -3.07 -12.60 -0.55
CA ALA A 22 -3.74 -11.94 0.56
C ALA A 22 -4.93 -11.12 0.03
N PRO A 23 -5.98 -11.78 -0.51
CA PRO A 23 -7.06 -11.12 -1.25
C PRO A 23 -7.90 -10.17 -0.40
N ASP A 24 -7.94 -10.40 0.92
CA ASP A 24 -8.66 -9.57 1.89
C ASP A 24 -7.90 -8.30 2.30
N HIS A 25 -6.66 -8.12 1.83
CA HIS A 25 -5.80 -6.99 2.16
C HIS A 25 -5.47 -6.14 0.93
N MET A 26 -5.32 -4.84 1.15
CA MET A 26 -5.01 -3.85 0.12
C MET A 26 -3.93 -2.88 0.61
N ILE A 27 -3.08 -2.44 -0.30
CA ILE A 27 -2.03 -1.44 -0.04
C ILE A 27 -2.44 -0.12 -0.71
N HIS A 28 -2.51 0.97 0.06
CA HIS A 28 -2.72 2.32 -0.46
C HIS A 28 -1.38 3.04 -0.66
N LEU A 29 -1.05 3.42 -1.90
CA LEU A 29 0.12 4.24 -2.21
C LEU A 29 -0.26 5.72 -2.19
N ASN A 30 -0.82 6.17 -1.07
CA ASN A 30 -1.50 7.46 -0.94
C ASN A 30 -0.90 8.37 0.15
N GLY A 31 0.31 8.06 0.62
CA GLY A 31 1.03 8.87 1.61
C GLY A 31 0.27 9.03 2.93
N ASP A 32 0.16 10.27 3.40
CA ASP A 32 -0.46 10.67 4.66
C ASP A 32 -1.98 10.86 4.57
N LYS A 33 -2.58 10.80 3.36
CA LYS A 33 -4.02 10.98 3.12
C LYS A 33 -4.92 10.08 3.98
N PHE A 34 -4.41 8.91 4.36
CA PHE A 34 -5.12 7.93 5.20
C PHE A 34 -4.42 7.67 6.54
N SER A 35 -3.40 8.48 6.86
CA SER A 35 -2.72 8.41 8.16
C SER A 35 -3.54 9.14 9.21
N GLY A 36 -4.46 8.41 9.85
CA GLY A 36 -5.15 8.86 11.06
C GLY A 36 -4.17 9.09 12.23
N PRO A 37 -4.62 9.62 13.38
CA PRO A 37 -3.71 10.13 14.40
C PRO A 37 -2.80 9.02 14.93
N HIS A 38 -1.49 9.15 14.70
CA HIS A 38 -0.48 8.49 15.53
C HIS A 38 -0.49 9.19 16.90
N THR A 39 -1.52 8.94 17.73
CA THR A 39 -1.52 9.42 19.11
C THR A 39 -0.32 8.79 19.80
N LYS A 40 0.72 9.59 20.03
CA LYS A 40 1.65 9.34 21.12
C LYS A 40 0.84 9.45 22.41
N ARG A 41 0.58 8.32 23.06
CA ARG A 41 0.35 8.31 24.51
C ARG A 41 1.57 8.86 25.23
#